data_AF-A0A840PZU4-F1
#
_entry.id   AF-A0A840PZU4-F1
#
_cell.length_a   1.000
_cell.length_b   1.000
_cell.length_c   1.000
_cell.angle_alpha   90.00
_cell.angle_beta   90.00
_cell.angle_gamma   90.00
#
_symmetry.space_group_name_H-M   'P 1'
#
loop_
_entity.id
_entity.type
_entity.pdbx_description
1 polymer ?
#
loop_
_entity_poly.entity_id
_entity_poly.type
_entity_poly.pdbx_seq_one_letter_code
_entity_poly.pdbx_strand_id
1 'polypeptide(L)'
;MDRVLWVIGLAALVALVFFGMRRGWVNRARRQAAELPGFPVPPDKPGDELLPAATGMYVGTTRATDWQDRIAVGDIGHRANGTAQLHATGLLLRRNGASALWIPAESIVDCRLDHKLANKVVPGAGLVVVTWRLGEQLLDTGFRGDDKTTQTEWVEAVRALSPADEPTRHKTATSRQEEK
;
A
#
# COMPACT_ATOMS: atom_id res chain seq x y z
N MET A 1 -38.59 -1.42 37.88
CA MET A 1 -38.06 -0.34 37.01
C MET A 1 -36.54 -0.34 36.93
N ASP A 2 -35.83 -0.75 37.97
CA ASP A 2 -34.35 -0.70 38.03
C ASP A 2 -33.63 -1.46 36.92
N ARG A 3 -34.13 -2.66 36.56
CA ARG A 3 -33.56 -3.44 35.44
C ARG A 3 -33.64 -2.69 34.10
N VAL A 4 -34.71 -1.93 33.89
CA VAL A 4 -34.89 -1.14 32.66
C VAL A 4 -33.92 0.03 32.62
N LEU A 5 -33.69 0.70 33.74
CA LEU A 5 -32.70 1.79 33.84
C LEU A 5 -31.27 1.29 33.56
N TRP A 6 -30.88 0.14 34.11
CA TRP A 6 -29.58 -0.47 33.81
C TRP A 6 -29.42 -0.85 32.34
N VAL A 7 -30.46 -1.40 31.71
CA VAL A 7 -30.45 -1.73 30.29
C VAL A 7 -30.30 -0.48 29.43
N ILE A 8 -31.04 0.60 29.73
CA ILE A 8 -30.93 1.87 29.02
C ILE A 8 -29.52 2.49 29.20
N GLY A 9 -29.00 2.48 30.43
CA GLY A 9 -27.65 2.98 30.73
C GLY A 9 -26.57 2.22 29.95
N LEU A 10 -26.67 0.89 29.90
CA LEU A 10 -25.76 0.06 29.12
C LEU A 10 -25.89 0.32 27.62
N ALA A 11 -27.12 0.42 27.10
CA ALA A 11 -27.36 0.72 25.69
C ALA A 11 -26.79 2.10 25.28
N ALA A 12 -26.95 3.11 26.14
CA ALA A 12 -26.40 4.44 25.93
C ALA A 12 -24.86 4.41 25.95
N LEU A 13 -24.25 3.67 26.87
CA LEU A 13 -22.80 3.48 26.92
C LEU A 13 -22.28 2.80 25.64
N VAL A 14 -22.95 1.73 25.20
CA VAL A 14 -22.61 1.02 23.96
C VAL A 14 -22.72 1.95 22.76
N ALA A 15 -23.80 2.73 22.66
CA ALA A 15 -23.97 3.71 21.59
C ALA A 15 -22.87 4.78 21.59
N LEU A 16 -22.46 5.26 22.77
CA LEU A 16 -21.39 6.24 22.94
C LEU A 16 -20.02 5.67 22.52
N VAL A 17 -19.73 4.41 22.84
CA VAL A 17 -18.52 3.71 22.39
C VAL A 17 -18.51 3.61 20.87
N PHE A 18 -19.59 3.14 20.24
CA PHE A 18 -19.68 3.06 18.78
C PHE A 18 -19.55 4.43 18.10
N PHE A 19 -20.14 5.46 18.68
CA PHE A 19 -19.99 6.84 18.20
C PHE A 19 -18.54 7.32 18.29
N GLY A 20 -17.85 7.05 19.41
CA GLY A 20 -16.44 7.38 19.60
C GLY A 20 -15.54 6.68 18.59
N MET A 21 -15.74 5.37 18.37
CA MET A 21 -15.01 4.58 17.36
C MET A 21 -15.22 5.14 15.95
N ARG A 22 -16.48 5.42 15.58
CA ARG A 22 -16.82 6.00 14.28
C ARG A 22 -16.16 7.36 14.09
N ARG A 23 -16.22 8.24 15.10
CA ARG A 23 -15.58 9.56 15.06
C ARG A 23 -14.06 9.43 14.94
N GLY A 24 -13.44 8.48 15.64
CA GLY A 24 -12.02 8.18 15.53
C GLY A 24 -11.61 7.81 14.11
N TRP A 25 -12.37 6.93 13.47
CA TRP A 25 -12.11 6.52 12.08
C TRP A 25 -12.32 7.67 11.09
N VAL A 26 -13.43 8.40 11.18
CA VAL A 26 -13.71 9.55 10.30
C VAL A 26 -12.65 10.64 10.44
N ASN A 27 -12.24 10.96 11.66
CA ASN A 27 -11.19 11.95 11.89
C ASN A 27 -9.84 11.49 11.33
N ARG A 28 -9.52 10.20 11.42
CA ARG A 28 -8.30 9.65 10.82
C ARG A 28 -8.28 9.81 9.30
N ALA A 29 -9.37 9.44 8.62
CA ALA A 29 -9.49 9.61 7.17
C ALA A 29 -9.39 11.09 6.76
N ARG A 30 -10.03 12.00 7.52
CA ARG A 30 -9.95 13.45 7.27
C ARG A 30 -8.54 14.01 7.42
N ARG A 31 -7.78 13.59 8.45
CA ARG A 31 -6.38 14.01 8.64
C ARG A 31 -5.51 13.55 7.45
N GLN A 32 -5.62 12.29 7.06
CA GLN A 32 -4.88 11.78 5.90
C GLN A 32 -5.27 12.49 4.61
N ALA A 33 -6.55 12.79 4.40
CA ALA A 33 -7.01 13.53 3.23
C ALA A 33 -6.54 14.99 3.19
N ALA A 34 -6.20 15.59 4.35
CA ALA A 34 -5.64 16.93 4.42
C ALA A 34 -4.11 16.93 4.18
N GLU A 35 -3.43 15.84 4.50
CA GLU A 35 -1.98 15.70 4.33
C GLU A 35 -1.57 15.19 2.95
N LEU A 36 -2.40 14.33 2.34
CA LEU A 36 -2.12 13.71 1.05
C LEU A 36 -2.70 14.56 -0.08
N PRO A 37 -1.90 14.90 -1.11
CA PRO A 37 -2.45 15.48 -2.33
C PRO A 37 -3.31 14.45 -3.07
N GLY A 38 -4.01 14.91 -4.11
CA GLY A 38 -4.74 14.01 -5.01
C GLY A 38 -3.82 12.95 -5.63
N PHE A 39 -4.35 11.74 -5.79
CA PHE A 39 -3.60 10.66 -6.43
C PHE A 39 -3.41 10.96 -7.92
N PRO A 40 -2.21 10.71 -8.48
CA PRO A 40 -1.96 10.86 -9.91
C PRO A 40 -2.95 10.04 -10.75
N VAL A 41 -3.41 10.63 -11.85
CA VAL A 41 -4.26 9.96 -12.83
C VAL A 41 -3.36 9.33 -13.90
N PRO A 42 -3.66 8.11 -14.38
CA PRO A 42 -2.91 7.53 -15.49
C PRO A 42 -2.96 8.44 -16.72
N PRO A 43 -1.83 8.69 -17.40
CA PRO A 43 -1.83 9.43 -18.67
C PRO A 43 -2.51 8.61 -19.77
N ASP A 44 -3.08 9.29 -20.77
CA ASP A 44 -3.72 8.63 -21.93
C ASP A 44 -2.74 7.74 -22.71
N LYS A 45 -1.45 8.11 -22.67
CA LYS A 45 -0.34 7.39 -23.30
C LYS A 45 0.76 7.15 -22.26
N PRO A 46 0.70 6.06 -21.49
CA PRO A 46 1.73 5.73 -20.49
C PRO A 46 3.07 5.29 -21.11
N GLY A 47 3.15 5.18 -22.44
CA GLY A 47 4.37 4.75 -23.14
C GLY A 47 4.48 3.23 -23.22
N ASP A 48 5.67 2.78 -23.61
CA ASP A 48 5.95 1.38 -23.90
C ASP A 48 5.79 0.52 -22.64
N GLU A 49 5.17 -0.65 -22.81
CA GLU A 49 5.05 -1.65 -21.76
C GLU A 49 6.38 -2.40 -21.61
N LEU A 50 6.94 -2.38 -20.40
CA LEU A 50 8.27 -2.92 -20.08
C LEU A 50 8.23 -4.38 -19.66
N LEU A 51 7.12 -4.80 -19.05
CA LEU A 51 6.87 -6.18 -18.66
C LEU A 51 5.44 -6.57 -19.06
N PRO A 52 5.19 -7.83 -19.42
CA PRO A 52 3.83 -8.30 -19.66
C PRO A 52 2.94 -8.05 -18.44
N ALA A 53 1.74 -7.52 -18.68
CA ALA A 53 0.74 -7.33 -17.64
C ALA A 53 0.59 -8.55 -16.71
N ALA A 54 0.80 -8.35 -15.41
CA ALA A 54 0.67 -9.40 -14.41
C ALA A 54 -0.68 -9.32 -13.70
N THR A 55 -1.45 -10.41 -13.72
CA THR A 55 -2.64 -10.55 -12.88
C THR A 55 -2.25 -10.87 -11.44
N GLY A 56 -3.11 -10.47 -10.50
CA GLY A 56 -2.89 -10.79 -9.10
C GLY A 56 -3.74 -9.96 -8.16
N MET A 57 -3.20 -9.74 -6.97
CA MET A 57 -3.88 -9.05 -5.88
C MET A 57 -3.16 -7.78 -5.46
N TYR A 58 -3.87 -6.68 -5.56
CA TYR A 58 -3.55 -5.44 -4.88
C TYR A 58 -3.82 -5.58 -3.38
N VAL A 59 -2.77 -5.46 -2.58
CA VAL A 59 -2.82 -5.68 -1.13
C VAL A 59 -3.33 -4.43 -0.41
N GLY A 60 -2.93 -3.24 -0.88
CA GLY A 60 -3.23 -1.95 -0.27
C GLY A 60 -2.03 -1.01 -0.32
N THR A 61 -2.27 0.26 0.03
CA THR A 61 -1.22 1.26 0.28
C THR A 61 -1.19 1.63 1.76
N THR A 62 0.02 1.78 2.29
CA THR A 62 0.30 2.30 3.64
C THR A 62 1.24 3.48 3.55
N ARG A 63 1.45 4.19 4.68
CA ARG A 63 2.66 5.01 4.80
C ARG A 63 3.89 4.11 4.73
N ALA A 64 4.97 4.62 4.13
CA ALA A 64 6.22 3.88 4.04
C ALA A 64 6.73 3.53 5.45
N THR A 65 7.37 2.37 5.60
CA THR A 65 7.91 1.83 6.88
C THR A 65 6.89 1.44 7.96
N ASP A 66 5.66 1.93 7.89
CA ASP A 66 4.55 1.50 8.76
C ASP A 66 3.54 0.66 7.98
N TRP A 67 3.80 -0.66 7.94
CA TRP A 67 2.98 -1.64 7.22
C TRP A 67 1.55 -1.80 7.80
N GLN A 68 1.24 -1.21 8.95
CA GLN A 68 -0.10 -1.26 9.56
C GLN A 68 -0.91 0.00 9.26
N ASP A 69 -0.24 1.11 8.97
CA ASP A 69 -0.82 2.42 8.73
C ASP A 69 -1.41 2.56 7.32
N ARG A 70 -2.54 1.87 7.11
CA ARG A 70 -3.30 1.95 5.84
C ARG A 70 -3.74 3.38 5.53
N ILE A 71 -3.63 3.74 4.26
CA ILE A 71 -4.22 4.97 3.73
C ILE A 71 -5.74 4.79 3.65
N ALA A 72 -6.47 5.60 4.42
CA ALA A 72 -7.93 5.59 4.50
C ALA A 72 -8.58 6.65 3.58
N VAL A 73 -7.81 7.23 2.65
CA VAL A 73 -8.31 8.17 1.64
C VAL A 73 -8.87 7.39 0.46
N GLY A 74 -10.11 7.67 0.09
CA GLY A 74 -10.80 7.01 -1.02
C GLY A 74 -10.85 5.49 -0.85
N ASP A 75 -10.49 4.77 -1.90
CA ASP A 75 -10.46 3.31 -1.92
C ASP A 75 -9.04 2.72 -1.96
N ILE A 76 -8.01 3.55 -1.80
CA ILE A 76 -6.61 3.18 -1.95
C ILE A 76 -6.17 2.15 -0.89
N GLY A 77 -6.75 2.18 0.32
CA GLY A 77 -6.48 1.18 1.36
C GLY A 77 -7.17 -0.17 1.17
N HIS A 78 -8.12 -0.29 0.22
CA HIS A 78 -8.90 -1.51 0.04
C HIS A 78 -8.15 -2.53 -0.82
N ARG A 79 -8.19 -3.79 -0.40
CA ARG A 79 -7.69 -4.89 -1.22
C ARG A 79 -8.56 -5.05 -2.45
N ALA A 80 -7.95 -5.39 -3.58
CA ALA A 80 -8.68 -5.69 -4.81
C ALA A 80 -7.90 -6.70 -5.63
N ASN A 81 -8.59 -7.57 -6.37
CA ASN A 81 -7.94 -8.28 -7.47
C ASN A 81 -7.70 -7.31 -8.61
N GLY A 82 -6.71 -7.56 -9.44
CA GLY A 82 -6.36 -6.60 -10.47
C GLY A 82 -5.19 -7.03 -11.34
N THR A 83 -4.74 -6.08 -12.14
CA THR A 83 -3.62 -6.23 -13.06
C THR A 83 -2.62 -5.12 -12.85
N ALA A 84 -1.35 -5.49 -12.72
CA ALA A 84 -0.22 -4.58 -12.74
C ALA A 84 0.34 -4.48 -14.16
N GLN A 85 0.57 -3.27 -14.64
CA GLN A 85 1.16 -2.98 -15.95
C GLN A 85 2.31 -2.01 -15.73
N LEU A 86 3.52 -2.41 -16.09
CA LEU A 86 4.71 -1.58 -15.97
C LEU A 86 4.96 -0.87 -17.30
N HIS A 87 4.93 0.45 -17.30
CA HIS A 87 5.22 1.27 -18.46
C HIS A 87 6.48 2.09 -18.24
N ALA A 88 7.10 2.56 -19.33
CA ALA A 88 8.28 3.43 -19.27
C ALA A 88 8.07 4.70 -18.43
N THR A 89 6.83 5.20 -18.33
CA THR A 89 6.50 6.40 -17.54
C THR A 89 5.97 6.09 -16.14
N GLY A 90 5.75 4.82 -15.76
CA GLY A 90 5.26 4.48 -14.43
C GLY A 90 4.52 3.15 -14.35
N LEU A 91 4.05 2.84 -13.14
CA LEU A 91 3.31 1.62 -12.81
C LEU A 91 1.81 1.90 -12.74
N LEU A 92 1.03 1.17 -13.54
CA LEU A 92 -0.43 1.19 -13.51
C LEU A 92 -0.96 -0.04 -12.80
N LEU A 93 -1.78 0.18 -11.77
CA LEU A 93 -2.52 -0.86 -11.06
C LEU A 93 -4.01 -0.71 -11.36
N ARG A 94 -4.54 -1.58 -12.22
CA ARG A 94 -5.99 -1.68 -12.49
C ARG A 94 -6.63 -2.56 -11.43
N ARG A 95 -7.51 -2.00 -10.62
CA ARG A 95 -8.14 -2.68 -9.48
C ARG A 95 -9.61 -2.96 -9.79
N ASN A 96 -10.03 -4.21 -9.67
CA ASN A 96 -11.40 -4.62 -9.96
C ASN A 96 -12.34 -4.08 -8.87
N GLY A 97 -13.37 -3.33 -9.28
CA GLY A 97 -14.33 -2.72 -8.36
C GLY A 97 -13.78 -1.55 -7.55
N ALA A 98 -12.61 -1.02 -7.92
CA ALA A 98 -11.98 0.14 -7.31
C ALA A 98 -11.32 1.03 -8.38
N SER A 99 -10.92 2.24 -8.01
CA SER A 99 -10.22 3.17 -8.90
C SER A 99 -8.85 2.60 -9.32
N ALA A 100 -8.42 2.90 -10.55
CA ALA A 100 -7.04 2.60 -10.95
C ALA A 100 -6.06 3.46 -10.14
N LEU A 101 -4.89 2.91 -9.84
CA LEU A 101 -3.80 3.62 -9.17
C LEU A 101 -2.63 3.77 -10.13
N TRP A 102 -2.21 5.01 -10.38
CA TRP A 102 -1.02 5.33 -11.17
C TRP A 102 0.11 5.78 -10.24
N ILE A 103 1.28 5.18 -10.42
CA ILE A 103 2.52 5.54 -9.74
C ILE A 103 3.51 6.01 -10.82
N PRO A 104 3.70 7.33 -10.99
CA PRO A 104 4.66 7.87 -11.96
C PRO A 104 6.09 7.39 -11.68
N ALA A 105 6.87 7.11 -12.72
CA ALA A 105 8.25 6.62 -12.59
C ALA A 105 9.11 7.57 -11.75
N GLU A 106 8.97 8.88 -11.94
CA GLU A 106 9.70 9.93 -11.21
C GLU A 106 9.35 9.98 -9.71
N SER A 107 8.23 9.38 -9.31
CA SER A 107 7.80 9.31 -7.92
C SER A 107 8.31 8.05 -7.21
N ILE A 108 8.75 7.03 -7.97
CA ILE A 108 9.25 5.78 -7.40
C ILE A 108 10.56 6.07 -6.67
N VAL A 109 10.70 5.51 -5.48
CA VAL A 109 11.88 5.65 -4.63
C VAL A 109 12.61 4.32 -4.52
N ASP A 110 11.88 3.24 -4.26
CA ASP A 110 12.43 1.89 -4.18
C ASP A 110 11.35 0.85 -4.51
N CYS A 111 11.78 -0.37 -4.80
CA CYS A 111 10.92 -1.53 -4.91
C CYS A 111 11.60 -2.72 -4.23
N ARG A 112 10.84 -3.50 -3.47
CA ARG A 112 11.35 -4.64 -2.69
C ARG A 112 10.35 -5.79 -2.63
N LEU A 113 10.85 -6.98 -2.34
CA LEU A 113 10.00 -8.07 -1.86
C LEU A 113 9.80 -7.93 -0.36
N ASP A 114 8.54 -8.02 0.07
CA ASP A 114 8.18 -8.04 1.49
C ASP A 114 7.14 -9.15 1.75
N HIS A 115 6.97 -9.53 3.00
CA HIS A 115 6.00 -10.53 3.43
C HIS A 115 4.83 -9.90 4.18
N LYS A 116 4.85 -8.60 4.45
CA LYS A 116 3.77 -7.92 5.15
C LYS A 116 3.47 -6.55 4.56
N LEU A 117 2.19 -6.26 4.40
CA LEU A 117 1.71 -4.92 4.06
C LEU A 117 0.24 -4.76 4.39
N ALA A 118 -0.15 -3.55 4.78
CA ALA A 118 -1.52 -3.16 5.05
C ALA A 118 -2.19 -4.15 6.01
N ASN A 119 -1.61 -4.44 7.18
CA ASN A 119 -2.14 -5.42 8.16
C ASN A 119 -2.35 -6.85 7.61
N LYS A 120 -1.72 -7.21 6.50
CA LYS A 120 -1.74 -8.57 5.96
C LYS A 120 -0.33 -9.13 5.97
N VAL A 121 -0.20 -10.38 6.38
CA VAL A 121 1.04 -11.17 6.26
C VAL A 121 0.81 -12.21 5.17
N VAL A 122 1.74 -12.31 4.25
CA VAL A 122 1.64 -13.19 3.09
C VAL A 122 2.81 -14.16 3.09
N PRO A 123 2.54 -15.48 3.15
CA PRO A 123 3.60 -16.48 3.18
C PRO A 123 4.21 -16.73 1.78
N GLY A 124 5.37 -17.39 1.78
CA GLY A 124 6.08 -17.83 0.58
C GLY A 124 6.85 -16.72 -0.11
N ALA A 125 6.74 -16.63 -1.43
CA ALA A 125 7.50 -15.70 -2.29
C ALA A 125 7.30 -14.19 -2.00
N GLY A 126 6.43 -13.82 -1.06
CA GLY A 126 6.19 -12.42 -0.68
C GLY A 126 5.26 -11.67 -1.63
N LEU A 127 5.33 -10.35 -1.57
CA LEU A 127 4.64 -9.41 -2.42
C LEU A 127 5.63 -8.32 -2.86
N VAL A 128 5.41 -7.77 -4.05
CA VAL A 128 6.14 -6.64 -4.58
C VAL A 128 5.63 -5.39 -3.87
N VAL A 129 6.50 -4.71 -3.11
CA VAL A 129 6.21 -3.44 -2.45
C VAL A 129 6.97 -2.34 -3.15
N VAL A 130 6.23 -1.40 -3.73
CA VAL A 130 6.76 -0.19 -4.35
C VAL A 130 6.67 0.94 -3.34
N THR A 131 7.82 1.50 -2.97
CA THR A 131 7.93 2.74 -2.19
C THR A 131 7.93 3.91 -3.16
N TRP A 132 7.00 4.85 -2.99
CA TRP A 132 6.88 6.00 -3.87
C TRP A 132 6.44 7.26 -3.12
N ARG A 133 6.71 8.41 -3.72
CA ARG A 133 6.46 9.74 -3.15
C ARG A 133 5.15 10.31 -3.66
N LEU A 134 4.27 10.71 -2.76
CA LEU A 134 3.04 11.43 -3.05
C LEU A 134 3.06 12.78 -2.30
N GLY A 135 3.42 13.85 -3.01
CA GLY A 135 3.73 15.14 -2.38
C GLY A 135 4.91 14.99 -1.40
N GLU A 136 4.71 15.38 -0.15
CA GLU A 136 5.72 15.24 0.92
C GLU A 136 5.69 13.87 1.62
N GLN A 137 4.78 12.98 1.25
CA GLN A 137 4.57 11.70 1.94
C GLN A 137 5.21 10.55 1.14
N LEU A 138 5.81 9.60 1.85
CA LEU A 138 6.25 8.33 1.28
C LEU A 138 5.21 7.25 1.57
N LEU A 139 4.86 6.50 0.54
CA LEU A 139 3.85 5.46 0.57
C LEU A 139 4.44 4.12 0.12
N ASP A 140 4.01 3.03 0.76
CA ASP A 140 4.31 1.67 0.34
C ASP A 140 3.05 1.08 -0.31
N THR A 141 3.15 0.63 -1.55
CA THR A 141 2.04 -0.01 -2.29
C THR A 141 2.39 -1.45 -2.65
N GLY A 142 1.52 -2.38 -2.26
CA GLY A 142 1.78 -3.81 -2.41
C GLY A 142 0.95 -4.46 -3.48
N PHE A 143 1.61 -5.23 -4.34
CA PHE A 143 1.00 -6.11 -5.32
C PHE A 143 1.59 -7.52 -5.22
N ARG A 144 0.73 -8.53 -5.31
CA ARG A 144 1.14 -9.93 -5.38
C ARG A 144 0.63 -10.54 -6.67
N GLY A 145 1.54 -10.82 -7.60
CA GLY A 145 1.23 -11.54 -8.83
C GLY A 145 0.77 -12.97 -8.57
N ASP A 146 -0.07 -13.48 -9.47
CA ASP A 146 -0.53 -14.87 -9.46
C ASP A 146 0.64 -15.83 -9.76
N ASP A 147 1.47 -15.48 -10.75
CA ASP A 147 2.77 -16.10 -10.95
C ASP A 147 3.77 -15.53 -9.94
N LYS A 148 4.23 -16.41 -9.04
CA LYS A 148 5.16 -16.03 -7.96
C LYS A 148 6.61 -16.05 -8.41
N THR A 149 6.92 -16.65 -9.56
CA THR A 149 8.29 -16.79 -10.05
C THR A 149 8.81 -15.49 -10.65
N THR A 150 7.92 -14.60 -11.08
CA THR A 150 8.25 -13.31 -11.71
C THR A 150 8.39 -12.16 -10.70
N GLN A 151 8.13 -12.36 -9.40
CA GLN A 151 8.14 -11.24 -8.45
C GLN A 151 9.50 -10.53 -8.34
N THR A 152 10.60 -11.29 -8.43
CA THR A 152 11.95 -10.71 -8.43
C THR A 152 12.19 -9.85 -9.68
N GLU A 153 11.78 -10.34 -10.85
CA GLU A 153 11.86 -9.59 -12.11
C GLU A 153 11.04 -8.29 -12.04
N TRP A 154 9.83 -8.34 -11.49
CA TRP A 154 9.01 -7.15 -11.25
C TRP A 154 9.70 -6.14 -10.33
N VAL A 155 10.35 -6.58 -9.27
CA VAL A 155 11.10 -5.70 -8.36
C VAL A 155 12.25 -5.01 -9.06
N GLU A 156 13.03 -5.77 -9.84
CA GLU A 156 14.17 -5.23 -10.60
C GLU A 156 13.72 -4.24 -11.67
N ALA A 157 12.68 -4.57 -12.44
CA ALA A 157 12.15 -3.71 -13.49
C ALA A 157 11.56 -2.40 -12.93
N VAL A 158 10.82 -2.46 -11.82
CA VAL A 158 10.29 -1.24 -11.17
C VAL A 158 11.44 -0.41 -10.60
N ARG A 159 12.45 -1.03 -9.99
CA ARG A 159 13.62 -0.32 -9.47
C ARG A 159 14.41 0.38 -10.58
N ALA A 160 14.49 -0.22 -11.78
CA ALA A 160 15.14 0.37 -12.94
C ALA A 160 14.43 1.65 -13.46
N LEU A 161 13.14 1.85 -13.13
CA LEU A 161 12.41 3.08 -13.41
C LEU A 161 12.65 4.19 -12.39
N SER A 162 13.15 3.87 -11.20
CA SER A 162 13.44 4.88 -10.19
C SER A 162 14.46 5.87 -10.76
N PRO A 163 14.22 7.19 -10.68
CA PRO A 163 15.21 8.17 -11.08
C PRO A 163 16.48 7.89 -10.27
N ALA A 164 17.52 7.45 -10.98
CA ALA A 164 18.70 6.84 -10.38
C ALA A 164 19.20 7.68 -9.19
N ASP A 165 19.14 7.08 -7.99
CA ASP A 165 20.01 7.46 -6.90
C ASP A 165 21.01 6.32 -6.75
N GLU A 166 22.28 6.70 -6.81
CA GLU A 166 23.46 5.87 -6.65
C GLU A 166 23.25 4.76 -5.60
N PRO A 167 23.73 3.52 -5.83
CA PRO A 167 23.47 2.39 -4.94
C PRO A 167 23.89 2.70 -3.51
N THR A 168 22.95 3.19 -2.71
CA THR A 168 23.10 3.29 -1.27
C THR A 168 23.02 1.86 -0.77
N ARG A 169 24.19 1.23 -0.75
CA ARG A 169 24.49 -0.03 -0.09
C ARG A 169 23.93 0.07 1.32
N HIS A 170 22.69 -0.40 1.52
CA HIS A 170 22.19 -0.73 2.84
C HIS A 170 23.07 -1.88 3.32
N LYS A 171 24.11 -1.50 4.08
CA LYS A 171 24.97 -2.39 4.82
C LYS A 171 24.06 -3.04 5.87
N THR A 172 23.39 -4.13 5.51
CA THR A 172 22.84 -5.04 6.50
C THR A 172 24.04 -5.52 7.30
N ALA A 173 24.20 -4.92 8.48
CA ALA A 173 25.20 -5.31 9.43
C ALA A 173 24.95 -6.77 9.79
N THR A 174 25.84 -7.63 9.27
CA THR A 174 26.14 -8.90 9.89
C THR A 174 26.67 -8.62 11.30
N SER A 175 25.92 -9.06 12.30
CA SER A 175 26.41 -9.55 13.59
C SER A 175 25.44 -10.69 13.95
N ARG A 176 25.72 -11.96 13.66
CA ARG A 176 26.67 -12.87 14.33
C ARG A 176 26.77 -12.64 15.85
N GLN A 177 26.02 -13.45 16.59
CA GLN A 177 26.35 -14.07 17.88
C GLN A 177 25.62 -15.43 17.83
N GLU A 178 26.25 -16.50 17.35
CA GLU A 178 27.05 -17.47 18.13
C GLU A 178 26.22 -18.26 19.16
N GLU A 179 25.82 -19.46 18.75
CA GLU A 179 26.15 -20.74 19.39
C GLU A 179 26.37 -20.74 20.92
N LYS A 180 25.43 -21.37 21.63
CA LYS A 180 25.74 -22.39 22.64
C LYS A 180 24.57 -23.33 22.85
#